data_AF-A0A7W3MUY6-F1
#
_entry.id   AF-A0A7W3MUY6-F1
#
_cell.length_a   1.000
_cell.length_b   1.000
_cell.length_c   1.000
_cell.angle_alpha   90.00
_cell.angle_beta   90.00
_cell.angle_gamma   90.00
#
_symmetry.space_group_name_H-M   'P 1'
#
loop_
_entity.id
_entity.type
_entity.pdbx_description
1 polymer ?
#
loop_
_entity_poly.entity_id
_entity_poly.type
_entity_poly.pdbx_seq_one_letter_code
_entity_poly.pdbx_strand_id
1 'polypeptide(L)'
;MTLDAATLPMTGWTARLHGDNGHPARLVLDPGGGSPITYSLLPQTASGQLVLGAHLTRPRSGPASGMVTLAYGVAPKAPLTVTFVRYRSWRPAGRQQTRPLILGDRVWLAECGGVFDEVQVTAGGHTTTRLL
;
A
#
# COMPACT_ATOMS: atom_id res chain seq x y z
N MET A 1 3.61 -18.67 8.67
CA MET A 1 2.23 -18.19 8.83
C MET A 1 2.13 -16.88 8.08
N THR A 2 1.44 -16.86 6.94
CA THR A 2 1.09 -15.60 6.29
C THR A 2 -0.15 -15.06 6.97
N LEU A 3 -0.11 -13.78 7.34
CA LEU A 3 -1.17 -13.14 8.10
C LEU A 3 -2.19 -12.56 7.10
N ASP A 4 -3.46 -12.94 7.23
CA ASP A 4 -4.55 -12.31 6.48
C ASP A 4 -4.93 -10.93 7.02
N ALA A 5 -4.34 -10.56 8.17
CA ALA A 5 -4.53 -9.28 8.82
C ALA A 5 -3.23 -8.76 9.46
N ALA A 6 -2.98 -7.45 9.36
CA ALA A 6 -1.84 -6.81 10.02
C ALA A 6 -2.22 -5.40 10.50
N THR A 7 -1.55 -4.95 11.56
CA THR A 7 -1.67 -3.56 12.02
C THR A 7 -0.66 -2.68 11.29
N LEU A 8 -1.14 -1.58 10.75
CA LEU A 8 -0.33 -0.55 10.11
C LEU A 8 0.45 0.26 11.17
N PRO A 9 1.79 0.32 11.11
CA PRO A 9 2.61 0.97 12.14
C PRO A 9 2.40 2.48 12.32
N MET A 10 2.07 3.25 11.28
CA MET A 10 1.88 4.70 11.30
C MET A 10 0.44 5.08 11.61
N THR A 11 -0.53 4.43 10.98
CA THR A 11 -1.95 4.75 11.19
C THR A 11 -2.56 3.98 12.35
N GLY A 12 -1.96 2.87 12.80
CA GLY A 12 -2.54 1.97 13.78
C GLY A 12 -3.76 1.20 13.26
N TRP A 13 -4.10 1.36 11.98
CA TRP A 13 -5.26 0.73 11.36
C TRP A 13 -5.03 -0.76 11.18
N THR A 14 -6.09 -1.56 11.23
CA THR A 14 -6.01 -2.97 10.92
C THR A 14 -6.29 -3.19 9.45
N ALA A 15 -5.30 -3.63 8.69
CA ALA A 15 -5.45 -4.09 7.33
C ALA A 15 -5.88 -5.56 7.33
N ARG A 16 -6.88 -5.91 6.52
CA ARG A 16 -7.38 -7.28 6.36
C ARG A 16 -7.65 -7.59 4.90
N LEU A 17 -7.36 -8.81 4.47
CA LEU A 17 -7.79 -9.30 3.17
C LEU A 17 -9.19 -9.87 3.26
N HIS A 18 -10.03 -9.51 2.29
CA HIS A 18 -11.32 -10.14 2.08
C HIS A 18 -11.33 -10.74 0.69
N GLY A 19 -11.63 -12.04 0.62
CA GLY A 19 -11.63 -12.79 -0.61
C GLY A 19 -12.97 -13.47 -0.84
N ASP A 20 -13.33 -13.54 -2.12
CA ASP A 20 -14.39 -14.41 -2.60
C ASP A 20 -13.71 -15.65 -3.20
N ASN A 21 -14.09 -16.86 -2.76
CA ASN A 21 -13.59 -18.14 -3.30
C ASN A 21 -12.05 -18.32 -3.31
N GLY A 22 -11.34 -17.86 -2.28
CA GLY A 22 -9.89 -18.08 -2.13
C GLY A 22 -9.00 -17.09 -2.87
N HIS A 23 -9.56 -16.06 -3.50
CA HIS A 23 -8.82 -14.95 -4.10
C HIS A 23 -9.07 -13.65 -3.33
N PRO A 24 -8.04 -12.98 -2.78
CA PRO A 24 -8.24 -11.69 -2.12
C PRO A 24 -8.66 -10.66 -3.17
N ALA A 25 -9.95 -10.33 -3.17
CA ALA A 25 -10.54 -9.37 -4.09
C ALA A 25 -10.53 -7.95 -3.50
N ARG A 26 -10.41 -7.84 -2.17
CA ARG A 26 -10.52 -6.55 -1.46
C ARG A 26 -9.51 -6.47 -0.33
N LEU A 27 -8.87 -5.31 -0.21
CA LEU A 27 -8.12 -4.89 0.96
C LEU A 27 -9.02 -3.98 1.80
N VAL A 28 -9.26 -4.35 3.05
CA VAL A 28 -10.08 -3.58 3.98
C VAL A 28 -9.16 -2.98 5.04
N LEU A 29 -9.23 -1.66 5.23
CA LEU A 29 -8.55 -0.97 6.31
C LEU A 29 -9.58 -0.53 7.35
N ASP A 30 -9.44 -1.07 8.55
CA ASP A 30 -10.27 -0.73 9.71
C ASP A 30 -9.53 0.27 10.60
N PRO A 31 -9.99 1.52 10.69
CA PRO A 31 -9.39 2.53 11.56
C PRO A 31 -9.69 2.35 13.07
N GLY A 32 -10.48 1.34 13.46
CA GLY A 32 -10.89 1.11 14.84
C GLY A 32 -12.03 2.05 15.32
N GLY A 33 -12.62 2.82 14.39
CA GLY A 33 -13.74 3.71 14.65
C GLY A 33 -14.25 4.37 13.37
N GLY A 34 -15.58 4.44 13.19
CA GLY A 34 -16.20 4.87 11.94
C GLY A 34 -16.29 3.74 10.90
N SER A 35 -16.50 4.10 9.63
CA SER A 35 -16.64 3.13 8.54
C SER A 35 -15.28 2.64 8.04
N PRO A 36 -15.12 1.32 7.77
CA PRO A 36 -13.91 0.79 7.17
C PRO A 36 -13.73 1.29 5.74
N ILE A 37 -12.47 1.40 5.31
CA ILE A 37 -12.12 1.80 3.95
C ILE A 37 -11.84 0.53 3.15
N THR A 38 -12.50 0.38 2.00
CA THR A 38 -12.36 -0.81 1.16
C THR A 38 -11.72 -0.44 -0.18
N TYR A 39 -10.68 -1.18 -0.54
CA TYR A 39 -9.98 -1.05 -1.80
C TYR A 39 -10.11 -2.34 -2.61
N SER A 40 -10.57 -2.23 -3.85
CA SER A 40 -10.56 -3.36 -4.77
C SER A 40 -9.13 -3.71 -5.16
N LEU A 41 -8.79 -4.99 -5.05
CA LEU A 41 -7.55 -5.55 -5.59
C LEU A 41 -7.83 -6.00 -7.01
N LEU A 42 -7.26 -5.31 -8.00
CA LEU A 42 -7.45 -5.71 -9.39
C LEU A 42 -6.79 -7.07 -9.63
N PRO A 43 -7.45 -7.99 -10.34
CA PRO A 43 -6.85 -9.26 -10.70
C PRO A 43 -5.60 -9.01 -11.57
N GLN A 44 -4.55 -9.81 -11.34
CA GLN A 44 -3.38 -9.79 -12.21
C GLN A 44 -3.79 -10.27 -13.61
N THR A 45 -3.68 -9.40 -14.61
CA THR A 45 -3.98 -9.74 -16.01
C THR A 45 -2.83 -10.48 -16.70
N ALA A 46 -1.62 -10.42 -16.14
CA ALA A 46 -0.44 -11.18 -16.58
C ALA A 46 0.42 -11.61 -15.39
N SER A 47 1.13 -12.73 -15.54
CA SER A 47 2.11 -13.20 -14.55
C SER A 47 3.21 -12.14 -14.35
N GLY A 48 3.52 -11.81 -13.10
CA GLY A 48 4.52 -10.79 -12.76
C GLY A 48 4.01 -9.35 -12.81
N GLN A 49 2.76 -9.10 -13.20
CA GLN A 49 2.19 -7.76 -13.21
C GLN A 49 1.98 -7.23 -11.78
N LEU A 50 2.56 -6.06 -11.51
CA LEU A 50 2.33 -5.29 -10.30
C LEU A 50 1.08 -4.44 -10.49
N VAL A 51 0.02 -4.75 -9.74
CA VAL A 51 -1.14 -3.86 -9.64
C VAL A 51 -0.88 -2.89 -8.49
N LEU A 52 -1.01 -1.59 -8.74
CA LEU A 52 -0.66 -0.54 -7.78
C LEU A 52 -1.82 0.44 -7.57
N GLY A 53 -2.34 0.51 -6.35
CA GLY A 53 -3.19 1.57 -5.85
C GLY A 53 -2.41 2.46 -4.89
N ALA A 54 -2.68 3.77 -4.88
CA ALA A 54 -2.07 4.70 -3.94
C ALA A 54 -3.06 5.82 -3.61
N HIS A 55 -3.14 6.20 -2.33
CA HIS A 55 -4.11 7.17 -1.83
C HIS A 55 -3.50 8.01 -0.73
N LEU A 56 -3.90 9.28 -0.69
CA LEU A 56 -3.62 10.17 0.42
C LEU A 56 -4.74 10.05 1.46
N THR A 57 -4.38 9.89 2.73
CA THR A 57 -5.34 9.79 3.84
C THR A 57 -4.92 10.66 5.02
N ARG A 58 -5.90 10.99 5.87
CA ARG A 58 -5.70 11.69 7.13
C ARG A 58 -6.26 10.83 8.27
N PRO A 59 -5.42 10.01 8.94
CA PRO A 59 -5.87 9.27 10.11
C PRO A 59 -6.47 10.20 11.16
N ARG A 60 -7.66 9.84 11.65
CA ARG A 60 -8.33 10.53 12.78
C ARG A 60 -7.83 10.03 14.15
N SER A 61 -7.25 8.84 14.16
CA SER A 61 -6.71 8.11 15.31
C SER A 61 -5.45 7.38 14.87
N GLY A 62 -4.56 7.09 15.83
CA GLY A 62 -3.30 6.37 15.58
C GLY A 62 -2.04 7.17 15.94
N PRO A 63 -0.84 6.57 15.78
CA PRO A 63 0.41 7.20 16.17
C PRO A 63 0.86 8.33 15.24
N ALA A 64 0.41 8.37 14.00
CA ALA A 64 0.70 9.48 13.09
C ALA A 64 -0.23 10.68 13.31
N SER A 65 0.36 11.84 13.63
CA SER A 65 -0.34 13.14 13.67
C SER A 65 -0.17 13.87 12.33
N GLY A 66 -0.94 13.51 11.29
CA GLY A 66 -0.83 14.20 10.01
C GLY A 66 -1.40 13.44 8.81
N MET A 67 -1.03 13.91 7.61
CA MET A 67 -1.32 13.19 6.37
C MET A 67 -0.42 11.95 6.26
N VAL A 68 -0.98 10.87 5.73
CA VAL A 68 -0.28 9.63 5.42
C VAL A 68 -0.60 9.26 3.98
N THR A 69 0.42 8.90 3.21
CA THR A 69 0.23 8.27 1.89
C THR A 69 0.26 6.76 2.07
N LEU A 70 -0.81 6.11 1.60
CA LEU A 70 -0.95 4.65 1.54
C LEU A 70 -0.71 4.17 0.12
N ALA A 71 -0.07 3.02 -0.02
CA ALA A 71 0.08 2.33 -1.29
C ALA A 71 -0.10 0.84 -1.11
N TYR A 72 -0.77 0.18 -2.05
CA TYR A 72 -1.03 -1.25 -1.99
C TYR A 72 -1.02 -1.87 -3.37
N GLY A 73 -0.90 -3.20 -3.38
CA GLY A 73 -0.91 -3.92 -4.62
C GLY A 73 -0.80 -5.42 -4.49
N VAL A 74 -0.81 -6.08 -5.64
CA VAL A 74 -0.56 -7.52 -5.74
C VAL A 74 0.77 -7.71 -6.46
N ALA A 75 1.69 -8.43 -5.84
CA ALA A 75 3.02 -8.70 -6.38
C ALA A 75 3.32 -10.21 -6.42
N PRO A 76 4.18 -10.66 -7.36
CA PRO A 76 4.75 -12.01 -7.30
C PRO A 76 5.61 -12.17 -6.02
N LYS A 77 5.85 -13.42 -5.59
CA LYS A 77 6.75 -13.76 -4.47
C LYS A 77 8.20 -13.34 -4.80
N ALA A 78 8.51 -12.05 -4.65
CA ALA A 78 9.81 -11.45 -4.90
C ALA A 78 10.06 -10.33 -3.88
N PRO A 79 11.33 -9.99 -3.57
CA PRO A 79 11.63 -8.83 -2.75
C PRO A 79 11.06 -7.57 -3.41
N LEU A 80 10.31 -6.80 -2.63
CA LEU A 80 9.59 -5.63 -3.08
C LEU A 80 10.10 -4.39 -2.35
N THR A 81 10.47 -3.38 -3.13
CA THR A 81 10.82 -2.05 -2.62
C THR A 81 9.71 -1.08 -2.95
N VAL A 82 9.21 -0.35 -1.95
CA VAL A 82 8.27 0.77 -2.15
C VAL A 82 8.99 2.08 -1.87
N THR A 83 8.96 3.00 -2.83
CA THR A 83 9.53 4.34 -2.71
C THR A 83 8.44 5.38 -2.92
N PHE A 84 8.23 6.22 -1.91
CA PHE A 84 7.37 7.39 -1.99
C PHE A 84 8.20 8.58 -2.47
N VAL A 85 7.76 9.23 -3.54
CA VAL A 85 8.47 10.34 -4.18
C VAL A 85 7.63 11.60 -4.11
N ARG A 86 8.24 12.66 -3.59
CA ARG A 86 7.68 14.00 -3.57
C ARG A 86 8.48 14.86 -4.54
N TYR A 87 7.78 15.62 -5.36
CA TYR A 87 8.35 16.60 -6.26
C TYR A 87 8.19 18.01 -5.68
N ARG A 88 9.15 18.90 -5.96
CA ARG A 88 8.94 20.34 -5.91
C ARG A 88 9.24 20.86 -7.31
N SER A 89 8.24 21.51 -7.92
CA SER A 89 8.28 21.80 -9.35
C SER A 89 8.54 20.51 -10.15
N TRP A 90 9.48 20.49 -11.09
CA TRP A 90 9.81 19.34 -11.93
C TRP A 90 11.00 18.49 -11.42
N ARG A 91 11.39 18.61 -10.14
CA ARG A 91 12.52 17.86 -9.57
C ARG A 91 12.11 17.06 -8.33
N PRO A 92 12.61 15.83 -8.14
CA PRO A 92 12.41 15.09 -6.90
C PRO A 92 12.96 15.89 -5.72
N ALA A 93 12.08 16.24 -4.79
CA ALA A 93 12.40 16.99 -3.58
C ALA A 93 12.52 16.10 -2.35
N GLY A 94 11.99 14.88 -2.41
CA GLY A 94 12.11 13.89 -1.35
C GLY A 94 11.84 12.48 -1.89
N ARG A 95 12.60 11.51 -1.38
CA ARG A 95 12.38 10.09 -1.62
C ARG A 95 12.42 9.37 -0.29
N GLN A 96 11.38 8.60 0.00
CA GLN A 96 11.33 7.78 1.19
C GLN A 96 11.08 6.33 0.80
N GLN A 97 12.07 5.49 1.06
CA GLN A 97 11.93 4.05 0.89
C GLN A 97 11.28 3.46 2.15
N THR A 98 10.33 2.57 1.95
CA THR A 98 9.65 1.86 3.05
C THR A 98 9.65 0.36 2.79
N ARG A 99 9.63 -0.42 3.87
CA ARG A 99 9.40 -1.85 3.79
C ARG A 99 7.89 -2.10 3.76
N PRO A 100 7.36 -2.76 2.73
CA PRO A 100 5.95 -3.11 2.71
C PRO A 100 5.64 -4.15 3.78
N LEU A 101 4.42 -4.11 4.30
CA LEU A 101 3.78 -5.23 4.96
C LEU A 101 3.23 -6.17 3.90
N ILE A 102 3.39 -7.47 4.12
CA ILE A 102 2.86 -8.51 3.23
C ILE A 102 1.70 -9.21 3.94
N LEU A 103 0.54 -9.20 3.28
CA LEU A 103 -0.68 -9.86 3.70
C LEU A 103 -0.96 -11.07 2.80
N GLY A 104 -1.35 -12.18 3.42
CA GLY A 104 -1.37 -13.47 2.75
C GLY A 104 -0.03 -13.72 2.06
N ASP A 105 -0.08 -14.20 0.82
CA ASP A 105 1.11 -14.62 0.07
C ASP A 105 1.59 -13.61 -1.00
N ARG A 106 0.83 -12.54 -1.26
CA ARG A 106 1.02 -11.72 -2.48
C ARG A 106 0.54 -10.28 -2.39
N VAL A 107 -0.26 -9.92 -1.38
CA VAL A 107 -0.76 -8.55 -1.25
C VAL A 107 0.23 -7.78 -0.42
N TRP A 108 0.72 -6.67 -0.94
CA TRP A 108 1.63 -5.79 -0.23
C TRP A 108 0.91 -4.47 0.08
N LEU A 109 1.29 -3.86 1.20
CA LEU A 109 0.73 -2.61 1.70
C LEU A 109 1.86 -1.82 2.35
N ALA A 110 1.96 -0.54 2.03
CA ALA A 110 2.94 0.37 2.59
C ALA A 110 2.27 1.69 2.98
N GLU A 111 2.83 2.33 3.99
CA GLU A 111 2.40 3.65 4.43
C GLU A 111 3.60 4.53 4.73
N CYS A 112 3.44 5.82 4.45
CA CYS A 112 4.47 6.80 4.73
C CYS A 112 3.82 8.10 5.21
N GLY A 113 4.32 8.63 6.34
CA GLY A 113 3.90 9.94 6.83
C GLY A 113 4.28 11.05 5.86
N GLY A 114 3.34 11.94 5.57
CA GLY A 114 3.51 13.07 4.65
C GLY A 114 2.59 13.00 3.43
N VAL A 115 2.85 13.91 2.50
CA VAL A 115 2.18 13.99 1.19
C VAL A 115 3.25 13.75 0.13
N PHE A 116 2.94 12.84 -0.78
CA PHE A 116 3.79 12.45 -1.90
C PHE A 116 2.96 12.52 -3.19
N ASP A 117 3.64 12.71 -4.32
CA ASP A 117 2.99 12.87 -5.63
C ASP A 117 3.08 11.59 -6.46
N GLU A 118 4.00 10.69 -6.08
CA GLU A 118 4.26 9.44 -6.78
C GLU A 118 4.65 8.32 -5.81
N VAL A 119 4.23 7.11 -6.14
CA VAL A 119 4.72 5.88 -5.53
C VAL A 119 5.32 4.99 -6.60
N GLN A 120 6.55 4.54 -6.35
CA GLN A 120 7.27 3.59 -7.18
C GLN A 120 7.40 2.26 -6.45
N VAL A 121 7.14 1.18 -7.18
CA VAL A 121 7.27 -0.18 -6.66
C VAL A 121 8.16 -0.99 -7.57
N THR A 122 9.26 -1.49 -7.03
CA THR A 122 10.19 -2.34 -7.77
C THR A 122 10.14 -3.77 -7.23
N ALA A 123 9.87 -4.74 -8.09
CA ALA A 123 9.92 -6.17 -7.78
C ALA A 123 10.49 -6.95 -8.97
N GLY A 124 11.44 -7.86 -8.72
CA GLY A 124 12.01 -8.71 -9.78
C GLY A 124 12.62 -7.95 -10.96
N GLY A 125 13.14 -6.73 -10.73
CA GLY A 125 13.70 -5.87 -11.79
C GLY A 125 12.69 -5.03 -12.56
N HIS A 126 11.39 -5.18 -12.29
CA HIS A 126 10.34 -4.36 -12.88
C HIS A 126 9.89 -3.27 -11.93
N THR A 127 9.78 -2.03 -12.42
CA THR A 127 9.25 -0.90 -11.67
C THR A 127 7.88 -0.50 -12.21
N THR A 128 6.91 -0.35 -11.32
CA THR A 128 5.59 0.22 -11.62
C THR A 128 5.42 1.49 -10.81
N THR A 129 4.83 2.49 -11.44
CA THR A 129 4.65 3.83 -10.87
C THR A 129 3.17 4.18 -10.80
N ARG A 130 2.77 4.84 -9.72
CA ARG A 130 1.44 5.43 -9.56
C ARG A 130 1.57 6.88 -9.11
N LEU A 131 0.94 7.77 -9.86
CA LEU A 131 0.75 9.17 -9.47
C LEU A 131 -0.43 9.28 -8.50
N LEU A 132 -0.33 10.19 -7.54
CA LEU A 132 -1.29 10.47 -6.49
C LEU A 132 -2.16 11.70 -6.79
#